data_AF-A0A1Y2T4L7-F1
#
_entry.id   AF-A0A1Y2T4L7-F1
#
_cell.length_a   1.000
_cell.length_b   1.000
_cell.length_c   1.000
_cell.angle_alpha   90.00
_cell.angle_beta   90.00
_cell.angle_gamma   90.00
#
_symmetry.space_group_name_H-M   'P 1'
#
loop_
_entity.id
_entity.type
_entity.pdbx_description
1 polymer ?
#
loop_
_entity_poly.entity_id
_entity_poly.type
_entity_poly.pdbx_seq_one_letter_code
_entity_poly.pdbx_strand_id
1 'polypeptide(L)'
;MAAAVLKAWQMGARFDGWNEHFDYNLWLRACAEAGVDVAFYTYRRKGYGERFAWDHLSPGLSREWLIDDHRRAMAEVEVEDCRWENCDLCGVCMRYDVLPTLKPAGFVGEDDIAVTDSAG
;
A
#
# COMPACT_ATOMS: atom_id res chain seq x y z
N MET A 1 -5.32 -1.38 19.90
CA MET A 1 -4.74 -0.11 19.36
C MET A 1 -5.44 1.15 19.86
N ALA A 2 -6.77 1.25 19.93
CA ALA A 2 -7.46 2.48 20.38
C ALA A 2 -6.96 3.05 21.72
N ALA A 3 -6.63 2.18 22.69
CA ALA A 3 -6.06 2.60 23.97
C ALA A 3 -4.70 3.31 23.85
N ALA A 4 -3.84 2.91 22.90
CA ALA A 4 -2.55 3.56 22.67
C ALA A 4 -2.73 4.96 22.09
N VAL A 5 -3.70 5.15 21.18
CA VAL A 5 -4.05 6.47 20.64
C VAL A 5 -4.56 7.40 21.73
N LEU A 6 -5.48 6.93 22.58
CA LEU A 6 -5.96 7.71 23.71
C LEU A 6 -4.81 8.09 24.66
N LYS A 7 -3.90 7.16 24.93
CA LYS A 7 -2.74 7.39 25.79
C LYS A 7 -1.78 8.43 25.19
N ALA A 8 -1.46 8.32 23.91
CA ALA A 8 -0.63 9.30 23.21
C ALA A 8 -1.25 10.70 23.30
N TRP A 9 -2.56 10.81 23.06
CA TRP A 9 -3.28 12.07 23.22
C TRP A 9 -3.22 12.62 24.66
N GLN A 10 -3.35 11.79 25.68
CA GLN A 10 -3.20 12.18 27.09
C GLN A 10 -1.77 12.63 27.42
N MET A 11 -0.76 12.07 26.75
CA MET A 11 0.65 12.44 26.88
C MET A 11 1.03 13.72 26.12
N GLY A 12 0.10 14.29 25.34
CA GLY A 12 0.31 15.56 24.64
C GLY A 12 0.56 15.44 23.13
N ALA A 13 0.46 14.24 22.54
CA ALA A 13 0.64 14.06 21.09
C ALA A 13 -0.43 14.85 20.31
N ARG A 14 0.00 15.75 19.44
CA ARG A 14 -0.87 16.64 18.64
C ARG A 14 -0.17 16.94 17.32
N PHE A 15 -0.93 17.02 16.24
CA PHE A 15 -0.39 17.30 14.90
C PHE A 15 0.74 16.35 14.46
N ASP A 16 0.73 15.09 14.92
CA ASP A 16 1.73 14.06 14.59
C ASP A 16 1.77 13.66 13.11
N GLY A 17 0.86 14.18 12.27
CA GLY A 17 0.93 14.05 10.81
C GLY A 17 2.00 14.93 10.17
N TRP A 18 2.55 15.90 10.91
CA TRP A 18 3.64 16.78 10.48
C TRP A 18 4.93 16.35 11.18
N ASN A 19 6.01 16.21 10.40
CA ASN A 19 7.28 15.67 10.89
C ASN A 19 7.86 16.50 12.06
N GLU A 20 7.61 17.81 12.09
CA GLU A 20 8.10 18.73 13.11
C GLU A 20 7.44 18.51 14.48
N HIS A 21 6.28 17.86 14.51
CA HIS A 21 5.51 17.60 15.73
C HIS A 21 5.55 16.13 16.16
N PHE A 22 5.96 15.24 15.26
CA PHE A 22 5.99 13.81 15.53
C PHE A 22 7.05 13.44 16.58
N ASP A 23 6.61 12.93 17.73
CA ASP A 23 7.48 12.37 18.76
C ASP A 23 7.37 10.84 18.83
N TYR A 24 8.33 10.16 18.19
CA TYR A 24 8.40 8.70 18.18
C TYR A 24 8.50 8.06 19.58
N ASN A 25 9.24 8.68 20.51
CA ASN A 25 9.44 8.13 21.85
C ASN A 25 8.17 8.25 22.70
N LEU A 26 7.37 9.30 22.49
CA LEU A 26 6.04 9.41 23.07
C LEU A 26 5.16 8.25 22.63
N TRP A 27 5.13 7.93 21.32
CA TRP A 27 4.33 6.82 20.80
C TRP A 27 4.80 5.45 21.31
N LEU A 28 6.11 5.21 21.42
CA LEU A 28 6.63 3.99 22.03
C LEU A 28 6.17 3.82 23.48
N ARG A 29 6.20 4.90 24.28
CA ARG A 29 5.70 4.89 25.67
C ARG A 29 4.19 4.66 25.71
N ALA A 30 3.43 5.35 24.87
CA ALA A 30 1.97 5.20 24.80
C ALA A 30 1.56 3.77 24.43
N CYS A 31 2.24 3.14 23.47
CA CYS A 31 2.04 1.74 23.11
C CYS A 31 2.37 0.80 24.26
N ALA A 32 3.53 0.98 24.91
CA ALA A 32 3.93 0.18 26.05
C ALA A 32 2.92 0.26 27.22
N GLU A 33 2.49 1.47 27.59
CA GLU A 33 1.49 1.67 28.65
C GLU A 33 0.10 1.12 28.30
N ALA A 34 -0.23 1.04 27.01
CA ALA A 34 -1.49 0.47 26.54
C ALA A 34 -1.41 -1.06 26.30
N GLY A 35 -0.28 -1.69 26.58
CA GLY A 35 -0.06 -3.12 26.34
C GLY A 35 -0.03 -3.48 24.85
N VAL A 36 0.30 -2.52 23.97
CA VAL A 36 0.44 -2.74 22.53
C VAL A 36 1.89 -3.10 22.23
N ASP A 37 2.12 -4.36 21.86
CA ASP A 37 3.40 -4.80 21.33
C ASP A 37 3.58 -4.26 19.89
N VAL A 38 4.47 -3.28 19.74
CA VAL A 38 4.77 -2.68 18.43
C VAL A 38 5.43 -3.70 17.49
N ALA A 39 6.31 -4.56 18.01
CA ALA A 39 7.07 -5.51 17.20
C ALA A 39 6.17 -6.54 16.52
N PHE A 40 5.06 -6.91 17.16
CA PHE A 40 4.03 -7.76 16.58
C PHE A 40 3.45 -7.21 15.27
N TYR A 41 3.30 -5.88 15.17
CA TYR A 41 2.72 -5.22 14.00
C TYR A 41 3.75 -4.83 12.94
N THR A 42 5.01 -4.60 13.33
CA THR A 42 6.03 -4.05 12.42
C THR A 42 7.02 -5.08 11.87
N TYR A 43 7.46 -6.06 12.66
CA TYR A 43 8.57 -6.95 12.28
C TYR A 43 8.16 -8.39 12.03
N ARG A 44 6.97 -8.80 12.49
CA ARG A 44 6.52 -10.18 12.35
C ARG A 44 6.26 -10.51 10.88
N ARG A 45 6.85 -11.61 10.41
CA ARG A 45 6.46 -12.22 9.13
C ARG A 45 4.99 -12.66 9.19
N LYS A 46 4.17 -12.09 8.32
CA LYS A 46 2.76 -12.45 8.21
C LYS A 46 2.59 -13.69 7.33
N GLY A 47 1.70 -14.59 7.74
CA GLY A 47 1.37 -15.77 6.96
C GLY A 47 0.35 -15.44 5.87
N TYR A 48 0.40 -16.16 4.75
CA TYR A 48 -0.56 -15.95 3.65
C TYR A 48 -2.01 -16.33 3.99
N GLY A 49 -2.27 -17.00 5.12
CA GLY A 49 -3.62 -17.26 5.63
C GLY A 49 -4.16 -16.18 6.57
N GLU A 50 -3.36 -15.18 6.92
CA GLU A 50 -3.78 -14.10 7.82
C GLU A 50 -4.69 -13.09 7.10
N ARG A 51 -5.59 -12.45 7.86
CA ARG A 51 -6.30 -11.27 7.37
C ARG A 51 -5.44 -10.03 7.52
N PHE A 52 -5.17 -9.34 6.44
CA PHE A 52 -4.41 -8.08 6.45
C PHE A 52 -5.31 -6.89 6.73
N ALA A 53 -4.73 -5.82 7.28
CA ALA A 53 -5.46 -4.58 7.54
C ALA A 53 -6.06 -3.98 6.25
N TRP A 54 -5.44 -4.25 5.10
CA TRP A 54 -5.87 -3.80 3.77
C TRP A 54 -6.71 -4.82 2.99
N ASP A 55 -7.10 -5.97 3.57
CA ASP A 55 -7.90 -6.98 2.85
C ASP A 55 -9.29 -6.47 2.42
N HIS A 56 -9.76 -5.38 3.01
CA HIS A 56 -10.99 -4.71 2.63
C HIS A 56 -10.83 -3.81 1.38
N LEU A 57 -9.59 -3.57 0.94
CA LEU A 57 -9.29 -2.84 -0.28
C LEU A 57 -9.31 -3.82 -1.45
N SER A 58 -9.97 -3.43 -2.55
CA SER A 58 -10.02 -4.24 -3.78
C SER A 58 -9.37 -3.48 -4.93
N PRO A 59 -8.08 -3.70 -5.22
CA PRO A 59 -7.40 -3.09 -6.36
C PRO A 59 -7.74 -3.77 -7.69
N GLY A 60 -8.73 -4.67 -7.74
CA GLY A 60 -9.05 -5.45 -8.92
C GLY A 60 -8.27 -6.77 -9.07
N LEU A 61 -7.21 -6.94 -8.29
CA LEU A 61 -6.41 -8.17 -8.24
C LEU A 61 -7.07 -9.25 -7.39
N SER A 62 -6.76 -10.52 -7.67
CA SER A 62 -7.12 -11.63 -6.77
C SER A 62 -6.10 -11.76 -5.63
N ARG A 63 -6.54 -12.26 -4.48
CA ARG A 63 -5.67 -12.49 -3.31
C ARG A 63 -4.66 -13.58 -3.60
N GLU A 64 -5.08 -14.59 -4.34
CA GLU A 64 -4.26 -15.73 -4.75
C GLU A 64 -3.11 -15.26 -5.65
N TRP A 65 -3.39 -14.34 -6.58
CA TRP A 65 -2.35 -13.75 -7.43
C TRP A 65 -1.35 -12.92 -6.62
N LEU A 66 -1.81 -12.06 -5.69
CA LEU A 66 -0.91 -11.29 -4.83
C LEU A 66 0.03 -12.17 -3.98
N ILE A 67 -0.46 -13.33 -3.54
CA ILE A 67 0.35 -14.31 -2.81
C ILE A 67 1.40 -14.94 -3.74
N ASP A 68 1.03 -15.29 -4.97
CA ASP A 68 1.94 -15.86 -5.95
C ASP A 68 3.01 -14.84 -6.39
N ASP A 69 2.58 -13.62 -6.71
CA ASP A 69 3.45 -12.50 -7.05
C ASP A 69 4.46 -12.20 -5.94
N HIS A 70 4.02 -12.16 -4.68
CA HIS A 70 4.94 -12.02 -3.55
C HIS A 70 5.94 -13.19 -3.46
N ARG A 71 5.55 -14.44 -3.78
CA ARG A 71 6.50 -15.56 -3.82
C ARG A 71 7.53 -15.40 -4.94
N ARG A 72 7.10 -14.94 -6.12
CA ARG A 72 7.99 -14.63 -7.26
C ARG A 72 8.99 -13.52 -6.89
N ALA A 73 8.51 -12.43 -6.30
CA ALA A 73 9.34 -11.32 -5.84
C ALA A 73 10.38 -11.78 -4.80
N MET A 74 10.00 -12.63 -3.84
CA MET A 74 10.95 -13.21 -2.88
C MET A 74 11.97 -14.17 -3.50
N ALA A 75 11.70 -14.66 -4.72
CA ALA A 75 12.60 -15.48 -5.52
C ALA A 75 13.33 -14.69 -6.61
N GLU A 76 13.24 -13.35 -6.59
CA GLU A 76 13.83 -12.45 -7.60
C GLU A 76 13.35 -12.74 -9.03
N VAL A 77 12.11 -13.23 -9.16
CA VAL A 77 11.45 -13.49 -10.44
C VAL A 77 10.54 -12.31 -10.75
N GLU A 78 10.80 -11.66 -11.88
CA GLU A 78 9.98 -10.55 -12.38
C GLU A 78 8.71 -11.07 -13.06
N VAL A 79 7.66 -10.24 -13.00
CA VAL A 79 6.44 -10.45 -13.77
C VAL A 79 6.53 -9.64 -15.05
N GLU A 80 6.31 -10.30 -16.19
CA GLU A 80 6.38 -9.66 -17.49
C GLU A 80 5.18 -8.75 -17.75
N ASP A 81 5.35 -7.79 -18.66
CA ASP A 81 4.25 -6.91 -19.04
C ASP A 81 3.25 -7.65 -19.92
N CYS A 82 2.12 -8.05 -19.34
CA CYS A 82 1.04 -8.78 -20.02
C CYS A 82 0.35 -8.02 -21.18
N ARG A 83 0.75 -6.76 -21.43
CA ARG A 83 0.35 -6.01 -22.64
C ARG A 83 1.19 -6.39 -23.87
N TRP A 84 2.39 -6.90 -23.66
CA TRP A 84 3.32 -7.33 -24.68
C TRP A 84 3.49 -8.85 -24.69
N GLU A 85 3.53 -9.44 -23.50
CA GLU A 85 3.77 -10.86 -23.26
C GLU A 85 2.47 -11.59 -22.85
N ASN A 86 2.62 -12.79 -22.29
CA ASN A 86 1.49 -13.62 -21.87
C ASN A 86 0.76 -13.02 -20.65
N CYS A 87 -0.53 -13.28 -20.56
CA CYS A 87 -1.34 -12.85 -19.42
C CYS A 87 -1.00 -13.65 -18.14
N ASP A 88 -0.61 -12.95 -17.08
CA ASP A 88 -0.37 -13.52 -15.73
C ASP A 88 -1.64 -13.84 -14.93
N LEU A 89 -2.82 -13.67 -15.53
CA LEU A 89 -4.12 -13.99 -14.91
C LEU A 89 -4.33 -13.29 -13.55
N CYS A 90 -3.91 -12.03 -13.45
CA CYS A 90 -4.01 -11.23 -12.22
C CYS A 90 -5.45 -10.91 -11.77
N GLY A 91 -6.43 -11.11 -12.66
CA GLY A 91 -7.86 -10.94 -12.40
C GLY A 91 -8.45 -9.59 -12.81
N VAL A 92 -7.63 -8.57 -13.05
CA VAL A 92 -8.10 -7.20 -13.34
C VAL A 92 -8.95 -7.15 -14.61
N CYS A 93 -8.42 -7.62 -15.74
CA CYS A 93 -9.12 -7.55 -17.03
C CYS A 93 -10.45 -8.31 -17.02
N MET A 94 -10.47 -9.52 -16.44
CA MET A 94 -11.67 -10.34 -16.32
C MET A 94 -12.72 -9.75 -15.37
N ARG A 95 -12.28 -9.13 -14.26
CA ARG A 95 -13.18 -8.55 -13.26
C ARG A 95 -13.89 -7.31 -13.79
N TYR A 96 -13.21 -6.50 -14.60
CA TYR A 96 -13.75 -5.25 -15.12
C TYR A 96 -14.26 -5.34 -16.56
N ASP A 97 -14.19 -6.52 -17.18
CA ASP A 97 -14.54 -6.73 -18.59
C ASP A 97 -13.82 -5.75 -19.53
N VAL A 98 -12.51 -5.64 -19.34
CA VAL A 98 -11.63 -4.75 -20.12
C VAL A 98 -10.51 -5.55 -20.78
N LEU A 99 -9.98 -4.99 -21.88
CA LEU A 99 -8.78 -5.51 -22.52
C LEU A 99 -7.55 -4.68 -22.14
N PRO A 100 -6.37 -5.31 -22.01
CA PRO A 100 -5.12 -4.59 -21.82
C PRO A 100 -4.74 -3.89 -23.14
N THR A 101 -5.24 -2.67 -23.34
CA THR A 101 -4.97 -1.89 -24.54
C THR A 101 -3.71 -1.05 -24.37
N LEU A 102 -2.72 -1.24 -25.25
CA LEU A 102 -1.60 -0.31 -25.38
C LEU A 102 -2.12 0.99 -26.00
N LYS A 103 -1.85 2.14 -25.36
CA LYS A 103 -2.06 3.43 -26.05
C LYS A 103 -1.12 3.46 -27.27
N PRO A 104 -1.62 3.80 -28.48
CA PRO A 104 -0.75 3.89 -29.64
C PRO A 104 0.34 4.95 -29.43
N ALA A 105 1.51 4.73 -30.04
CA ALA A 105 2.59 5.71 -30.05
C ALA A 105 2.06 7.04 -30.63
N GLY A 106 2.14 8.12 -29.85
CA GLY A 106 1.62 9.44 -30.22
C GLY A 106 0.26 9.83 -29.62
N PHE A 107 -0.28 9.08 -28.65
CA PHE A 107 -1.46 9.53 -27.89
C PHE A 107 -1.14 10.75 -27.03
N VAL A 108 -1.62 11.92 -27.45
CA VAL A 108 -1.73 13.15 -26.64
C VAL A 108 -3.15 13.18 -26.11
N GLY A 109 -3.35 12.99 -24.81
CA GLY A 109 -4.69 12.97 -24.21
C GLY A 109 -5.28 14.37 -24.11
N GLU A 110 -6.55 14.52 -24.48
CA GLU A 110 -7.38 15.69 -24.16
C GLU A 110 -7.64 15.68 -22.65
N ASP A 111 -6.78 16.37 -21.92
CA ASP A 111 -7.12 17.32 -20.86
C ASP A 111 -5.86 17.57 -20.01
N ASP A 112 -5.34 18.77 -20.20
CA ASP A 112 -4.29 19.44 -19.44
C ASP A 112 -4.18 18.99 -17.98
N ILE A 113 -3.16 18.18 -17.66
CA ILE A 113 -2.43 18.42 -16.41
C ILE A 113 -1.47 19.54 -16.74
N ALA A 114 -1.99 20.76 -16.71
CA ALA A 114 -1.19 21.97 -16.68
C ALA A 114 -0.33 21.95 -15.40
N VAL A 115 0.85 21.32 -15.48
CA VAL A 115 1.98 21.76 -14.67
C VAL A 115 2.59 22.92 -15.44
N THR A 116 2.01 24.10 -15.29
CA THR A 116 2.76 25.32 -15.57
C THR A 116 3.88 25.38 -14.54
N ASP A 117 5.11 25.10 -14.96
CA ASP A 117 6.32 25.50 -14.25
C ASP A 117 6.22 27.02 -14.02
N SER A 118 5.98 27.43 -12.78
CA SER A 118 6.23 28.79 -12.34
C SER A 118 7.72 28.95 -12.07
N ALA A 119 8.48 29.20 -13.14
CA ALA A 119 9.82 29.75 -13.07
C ALA A 119 10.07 30.69 -14.26
N GLY A 120 9.84 31.98 -14.02
CA GLY A 120 10.04 33.10 -14.94
C GLY A 120 9.48 34.38 -14.36
#